data_AF-I3XY00-F1
#
_entry.id   AF-I3XY00-F1
#
_cell.length_a   1.000
_cell.length_b   1.000
_cell.length_c   1.000
_cell.angle_alpha   90.00
_cell.angle_beta   90.00
_cell.angle_gamma   90.00
#
_symmetry.space_group_name_H-M   'P 1'
#
loop_
_entity.id
_entity.type
_entity.pdbx_description
1 polymer ?
#
loop_
_entity_poly.entity_id
_entity_poly.type
_entity_poly.pdbx_seq_one_letter_code
_entity_poly.pdbx_strand_id
1 'polypeptide(L)'
;MQDFINKTFKGLNSAYYVRHFIFGVAIAIVFIFALSNGFEHFTFGFIFSAILNTMLYPYSRFVYESVVGYIFGNNVFFVNIIFLLAVKIISMIMCWALAIFIAPLGLGYLYFYHSKN
;
A
#
# COMPACT_ATOMS: atom_id res chain seq x y z
N MET A 1 1.20 26.24 0.45
CA MET A 1 1.21 25.08 -0.48
C MET A 1 2.36 24.10 -0.19
N GLN A 2 3.54 24.57 0.25
CA GLN A 2 4.66 23.72 0.69
C GLN A 2 4.38 22.94 1.99
N ASP A 3 3.52 23.48 2.87
CA ASP A 3 3.14 22.82 4.12
C ASP A 3 2.29 21.57 3.91
N PHE A 4 1.51 21.48 2.83
CA PHE A 4 0.64 20.33 2.53
C PHE A 4 1.44 19.04 2.30
N ILE A 5 2.58 19.17 1.60
CA ILE A 5 3.48 18.06 1.28
C ILE A 5 4.30 17.70 2.52
N ASN A 6 4.85 18.68 3.25
CA ASN A 6 5.60 18.41 4.48
C ASN A 6 4.74 17.74 5.55
N LYS A 7 3.47 18.12 5.66
CA LYS A 7 2.56 17.59 6.68
C LYS A 7 2.06 16.17 6.35
N THR A 8 1.93 15.83 5.06
CA THR A 8 1.48 14.49 4.61
C THR A 8 2.64 13.50 4.43
N PHE A 9 3.81 13.97 3.98
CA PHE A 9 4.98 13.11 3.71
C PHE A 9 5.98 13.02 4.86
N LYS A 10 6.04 13.99 5.78
CA LYS A 10 7.07 14.03 6.84
C LYS A 10 6.60 13.44 8.18
N GLY A 11 5.31 13.10 8.30
CA GLY A 11 4.76 12.36 9.45
C GLY A 11 4.92 10.83 9.36
N LEU A 12 5.11 10.30 8.14
CA LEU A 12 5.58 8.92 7.93
C LEU A 12 7.10 8.93 7.80
N ASN A 13 7.76 7.97 8.45
CA ASN A 13 9.17 7.71 8.22
C ASN A 13 9.42 7.48 6.71
N SER A 14 10.10 8.41 6.04
CA SER A 14 10.26 8.43 4.57
C SER A 14 10.86 7.13 4.02
N ALA A 15 11.74 6.48 4.80
CA ALA A 15 12.30 5.17 4.48
C ALA A 15 11.22 4.06 4.39
N TYR A 16 10.14 4.19 5.16
CA TYR A 16 9.01 3.26 5.15
C TYR A 16 8.23 3.34 3.84
N TYR A 17 7.88 4.56 3.43
CA TYR A 17 7.13 4.81 2.21
C TYR A 17 7.89 4.32 0.98
N VAL A 18 9.18 4.66 0.88
CA VAL A 18 10.05 4.24 -0.24
C VAL A 18 10.17 2.71 -0.29
N ARG A 19 10.32 2.04 0.85
CA ARG A 19 10.39 0.57 0.90
C ARG A 19 9.13 -0.07 0.36
N HIS A 20 7.95 0.38 0.80
CA HIS A 20 6.68 -0.17 0.33
C HIS A 20 6.40 0.18 -1.12
N PHE A 21 6.84 1.34 -1.59
CA PHE A 21 6.75 1.71 -3.01
C PHE A 21 7.55 0.75 -3.91
N ILE A 22 8.79 0.41 -3.52
CA ILE A 22 9.62 -0.56 -4.27
C ILE A 22 8.92 -1.93 -4.36
N PHE A 23 8.32 -2.40 -3.25
CA PHE A 23 7.55 -3.65 -3.26
C PHE A 23 6.29 -3.56 -4.12
N GLY A 24 5.59 -2.42 -4.12
CA GLY A 24 4.44 -2.19 -4.99
C GLY A 24 4.81 -2.26 -6.47
N VAL A 25 5.95 -1.65 -6.86
CA VAL A 25 6.47 -1.72 -8.24
C VAL A 25 6.81 -3.15 -8.63
N ALA A 26 7.46 -3.92 -7.73
CA ALA A 26 7.76 -5.33 -8.00
C ALA A 26 6.48 -6.16 -8.24
N ILE A 27 5.42 -5.95 -7.43
CA ILE A 27 4.13 -6.62 -7.61
C ILE A 27 3.49 -6.22 -8.95
N ALA A 28 3.55 -4.94 -9.32
CA ALA A 28 3.01 -4.45 -10.58
C ALA A 28 3.68 -5.08 -11.80
N ILE A 29 5.02 -5.22 -11.78
CA ILE A 29 5.77 -5.87 -12.86
C ILE A 29 5.34 -7.33 -12.99
N VAL A 30 5.25 -8.06 -11.88
CA VAL A 30 4.79 -9.46 -11.88
C VAL A 30 3.36 -9.57 -12.40
N PHE A 31 2.48 -8.64 -12.03
CA PHE A 31 1.09 -8.61 -12.48
C PHE A 31 0.97 -8.32 -13.98
N ILE A 32 1.72 -7.35 -14.50
CA ILE A 32 1.79 -7.03 -15.93
C ILE A 32 2.30 -8.24 -16.73
N PHE A 33 3.35 -8.90 -16.23
CA PHE A 33 3.91 -10.10 -16.87
C PHE A 33 2.91 -11.29 -16.83
N ALA A 34 2.19 -11.47 -15.73
CA ALA A 34 1.16 -12.50 -15.64
C ALA A 34 0.02 -12.24 -16.64
N LEU A 35 -0.41 -10.98 -16.79
CA LEU A 35 -1.44 -10.59 -17.74
C LEU A 35 -1.00 -10.74 -19.20
N SER A 36 0.25 -10.41 -19.54
CA SER A 36 0.77 -10.54 -20.90
C SER A 36 0.85 -11.99 -21.38
N ASN A 37 0.97 -12.96 -20.46
CA ASN A 37 0.98 -14.39 -20.80
C ASN A 37 -0.45 -14.99 -20.87
N GLY A 38 -1.47 -14.32 -20.33
CA GLY A 38 -2.83 -14.86 -20.20
C GLY A 38 -3.89 -14.24 -21.12
N PHE A 39 -3.69 -13.03 -21.63
CA PHE A 39 -4.68 -12.30 -22.43
C PHE A 39 -4.07 -11.80 -23.75
N GLU A 40 -4.61 -12.23 -24.89
CA GLU A 40 -4.18 -11.77 -26.22
C GLU A 40 -4.45 -10.28 -26.47
N HIS A 41 -5.45 -9.69 -25.80
CA HIS A 41 -5.77 -8.25 -25.88
C HIS A 41 -5.18 -7.48 -24.68
N PHE A 42 -3.87 -7.28 -24.72
CA PHE A 42 -3.18 -6.42 -23.76
C PHE A 42 -3.48 -4.94 -24.08
N THR A 43 -4.48 -4.37 -23.39
CA THR A 43 -4.91 -2.98 -23.61
C THR A 43 -4.14 -2.03 -22.70
N PHE A 44 -3.75 -0.85 -23.21
CA PHE A 44 -3.10 0.24 -22.46
C PHE A 44 -3.80 0.59 -21.13
N GLY A 45 -5.12 0.41 -21.04
CA GLY A 45 -5.91 0.64 -19.83
C GLY A 45 -5.52 -0.24 -18.63
N PHE A 46 -5.07 -1.48 -18.86
CA PHE A 46 -4.62 -2.37 -17.78
C PHE A 46 -3.28 -1.93 -17.19
N ILE A 47 -2.37 -1.46 -18.03
CA ILE A 47 -1.09 -0.89 -17.58
C ILE A 47 -1.34 0.36 -16.77
N PHE A 48 -2.22 1.25 -17.26
CA PHE A 48 -2.54 2.49 -16.59
C PHE A 48 -3.17 2.26 -15.21
N SER A 49 -4.12 1.33 -15.11
CA SER A 49 -4.73 0.96 -13.82
C SER A 49 -3.73 0.29 -12.85
N ALA A 50 -2.80 -0.54 -13.35
CA ALA A 50 -1.74 -1.12 -12.53
C ALA A 50 -0.76 -0.06 -11.99
N ILE A 51 -0.40 0.94 -12.79
CA ILE A 51 0.44 2.06 -12.37
C ILE A 51 -0.27 2.89 -11.30
N LEU A 52 -1.55 3.24 -11.52
CA LEU A 52 -2.35 3.95 -10.53
C LEU A 52 -2.45 3.18 -9.22
N ASN A 53 -2.75 1.88 -9.29
CA ASN A 53 -2.81 1.02 -8.12
C ASN A 53 -1.48 1.02 -7.36
N THR A 54 -0.36 0.94 -8.08
CA THR A 54 0.99 0.97 -7.49
C THR A 54 1.30 2.28 -6.78
N MET A 55 0.84 3.43 -7.31
CA MET A 55 0.96 4.71 -6.61
C MET A 55 0.07 4.79 -5.37
N LEU A 56 -1.10 4.15 -5.39
CA LEU A 56 -2.06 4.13 -4.27
C LEU A 56 -1.68 3.10 -3.18
N TYR A 57 -0.93 2.07 -3.55
CA TYR A 57 -0.52 0.97 -2.67
C TYR A 57 0.14 1.41 -1.34
N PRO A 58 1.15 2.32 -1.30
CA PRO A 58 1.74 2.73 -0.04
C PRO A 58 0.73 3.38 0.92
N TYR A 59 -0.30 4.07 0.38
CA TYR A 59 -1.36 4.66 1.19
C TYR A 59 -2.30 3.59 1.77
N SER A 60 -2.70 2.60 0.96
CA SER A 60 -3.51 1.48 1.45
C SER A 60 -2.78 0.70 2.54
N ARG A 61 -1.47 0.50 2.38
CA ARG A 61 -0.65 -0.22 3.37
C ARG A 61 -0.57 0.52 4.70
N PHE A 62 -0.42 1.85 4.65
CA PHE A 62 -0.43 2.69 5.84
C PHE A 62 -1.74 2.56 6.64
N VAL A 63 -2.89 2.55 5.96
CA VAL A 63 -4.20 2.35 6.61
C VAL A 63 -4.28 0.97 7.26
N TYR A 64 -3.90 -0.08 6.53
CA TYR A 64 -3.90 -1.44 7.04
C TYR A 64 -3.06 -1.56 8.31
N GLU A 65 -1.86 -1.01 8.32
CA GLU A 65 -0.98 -1.07 9.49
C GLU A 65 -1.44 -0.20 10.65
N SER A 66 -2.13 0.91 10.38
CA SER A 66 -2.79 1.71 11.41
C SER A 66 -3.92 0.91 12.08
N VAL A 67 -4.74 0.20 11.29
CA VAL A 67 -5.83 -0.65 11.80
C VAL A 67 -5.28 -1.87 12.56
N VAL A 68 -4.30 -2.58 11.99
CA VAL A 68 -3.66 -3.73 12.63
C VAL A 68 -2.96 -3.30 13.91
N GLY A 69 -2.24 -2.18 13.91
CA GLY A 69 -1.62 -1.61 15.10
C GLY A 69 -2.64 -1.23 16.18
N TYR A 70 -3.82 -0.73 15.79
CA TYR A 70 -4.90 -0.44 16.72
C TYR A 70 -5.51 -1.73 17.33
N ILE A 71 -5.73 -2.76 16.52
CA ILE A 71 -6.32 -4.03 16.97
C ILE A 71 -5.36 -4.82 17.86
N PHE A 72 -4.11 -4.95 17.44
CA PHE A 72 -3.12 -5.79 18.12
C PHE A 72 -2.36 -5.05 19.22
N GLY A 73 -2.31 -3.71 19.18
CA GLY A 73 -1.59 -2.89 20.14
C GLY A 73 -0.08 -3.19 20.16
N ASN A 74 0.54 -3.09 21.33
CA ASN A 74 1.96 -3.38 21.53
C ASN A 74 2.24 -4.85 21.87
N ASN A 75 1.38 -5.78 21.43
CA ASN A 75 1.53 -7.20 21.71
C ASN A 75 2.49 -7.86 20.73
N VAL A 76 3.48 -8.58 21.27
CA VAL A 76 4.47 -9.33 20.49
C VAL A 76 4.00 -10.78 20.36
N PHE A 77 3.64 -11.19 19.15
CA PHE A 77 3.26 -12.58 18.87
C PHE A 77 4.48 -13.40 18.46
N PHE A 78 4.78 -14.45 19.23
CA PHE A 78 5.79 -15.43 18.88
C PHE A 78 5.15 -16.54 18.04
N VAL A 79 5.24 -16.39 16.71
CA VAL A 79 4.73 -17.34 15.73
C VAL A 79 5.86 -17.82 14.81
N ASN A 80 5.67 -18.97 14.17
CA ASN A 80 6.63 -19.51 13.22
C ASN A 80 6.94 -18.49 12.10
N ILE A 81 8.22 -18.34 11.76
CA ILE A 81 8.72 -17.39 10.75
C ILE A 81 8.04 -17.61 9.39
N ILE A 82 7.81 -18.86 8.98
CA ILE A 82 7.12 -19.18 7.72
C ILE A 82 5.69 -18.64 7.73
N PHE A 83 4.98 -18.81 8.85
CA PHE A 83 3.61 -18.34 9.00
C PHE A 83 3.54 -16.81 8.98
N LEU A 84 4.44 -16.15 9.72
CA LEU A 84 4.52 -14.68 9.76
C LEU A 84 4.82 -14.10 8.37
N LEU A 85 5.75 -14.71 7.63
CA LEU A 85 6.08 -14.30 6.27
C LEU A 85 4.88 -14.48 5.32
N ALA A 86 4.18 -15.61 5.40
CA ALA A 86 3.00 -15.89 4.59
C ALA A 86 1.90 -14.84 4.81
N VAL A 87 1.53 -14.54 6.06
CA VAL A 87 0.55 -13.49 6.39
C VAL A 87 1.00 -12.13 5.88
N LYS A 88 2.31 -11.84 5.96
CA LYS A 88 2.87 -10.58 5.47
C LYS A 88 2.75 -10.45 3.95
N ILE A 89 2.98 -11.53 3.20
CA ILE A 89 2.82 -11.55 1.73
C ILE A 89 1.34 -11.47 1.35
N ILE A 90 0.47 -12.24 2.01
CA ILE A 90 -0.98 -12.24 1.74
C ILE A 90 -1.57 -10.84 1.97
N SER A 91 -1.23 -10.20 3.10
CA SER A 91 -1.65 -8.82 3.37
C SER A 91 -1.08 -7.83 2.36
N MET A 92 0.13 -8.07 1.84
CA MET A 92 0.75 -7.25 0.80
C MET A 92 -0.07 -7.27 -0.48
N ILE A 93 -0.43 -8.47 -0.94
CA ILE A 93 -1.22 -8.68 -2.16
C ILE A 93 -2.65 -8.13 -1.98
N MET A 94 -3.27 -8.37 -0.82
CA MET A 94 -4.60 -7.83 -0.52
C MET A 94 -4.62 -6.28 -0.53
N CYS A 95 -3.63 -5.64 0.10
CA CYS A 95 -3.53 -4.18 0.11
C CYS A 95 -3.30 -3.60 -1.30
N TRP A 96 -2.59 -4.32 -2.16
CA TRP A 96 -2.41 -3.93 -3.56
C TRP A 96 -3.72 -4.11 -4.35
N ALA A 97 -4.37 -5.26 -4.27
CA ALA A 97 -5.65 -5.49 -4.97
C ALA A 97 -6.75 -4.50 -4.55
N LEU A 98 -6.80 -4.13 -3.26
CA LEU A 98 -7.80 -3.23 -2.70
C LEU A 98 -7.34 -1.76 -2.63
N ALA A 99 -6.18 -1.42 -3.19
CA ALA A 99 -5.58 -0.09 -3.06
C ALA A 99 -6.54 1.01 -3.53
N ILE A 100 -7.31 0.77 -4.60
CA ILE A 100 -8.25 1.76 -5.16
C ILE A 100 -9.39 2.12 -4.19
N PHE A 101 -9.78 1.20 -3.30
CA PHE A 101 -10.85 1.41 -2.31
C PHE A 101 -10.32 1.91 -0.97
N ILE A 102 -9.16 1.41 -0.54
CA ILE A 102 -8.60 1.70 0.78
C ILE A 102 -7.78 3.00 0.76
N ALA A 103 -7.11 3.34 -0.35
CA ALA A 103 -6.30 4.56 -0.42
C ALA A 103 -7.08 5.87 -0.24
N PRO A 104 -8.32 6.04 -0.77
CA PRO A 104 -9.14 7.22 -0.47
C PRO A 104 -9.40 7.41 1.03
N LEU A 105 -9.60 6.31 1.77
CA LEU A 105 -9.77 6.36 3.23
C LEU A 105 -8.48 6.81 3.93
N GLY A 106 -7.32 6.36 3.45
CA GLY A 106 -6.02 6.79 3.97
C GLY A 106 -5.69 8.26 3.72
N LEU A 107 -6.03 8.75 2.53
CA LEU A 107 -5.90 10.17 2.17
C LEU A 107 -6.84 11.04 3.02
N GLY A 108 -8.09 10.60 3.21
CA GLY A 108 -9.05 11.28 4.09
C GLY A 108 -8.59 11.32 5.54
N TYR A 109 -8.08 10.21 6.07
CA TYR A 109 -7.55 10.14 7.44
C TYR A 109 -6.36 11.08 7.65
N LEU A 110 -5.41 11.11 6.72
CA LEU A 110 -4.29 12.05 6.76
C LEU A 110 -4.75 13.52 6.71
N TYR A 111 -5.77 13.82 5.89
CA TYR A 111 -6.32 15.16 5.78
C TYR A 111 -6.95 15.65 7.10
N PHE A 112 -7.77 14.82 7.76
CA PHE A 112 -8.40 15.19 9.04
C PHE A 112 -7.40 15.30 10.18
N TYR A 113 -6.42 14.40 10.25
CA TYR A 113 -5.40 14.44 11.30
C TYR A 113 -4.56 15.72 11.22
N HIS A 114 -4.26 16.17 10.00
CA HIS A 114 -3.47 17.38 9.79
C HIS A 114 -4.26 18.69 9.76
N SER A 115 -5.58 18.63 9.55
CA SER A 115 -6.47 19.79 9.60
C SER A 115 -6.80 20.22 11.04
N LYS A 116 -6.52 19.39 12.05
CA LYS A 116 -6.87 19.66 13.46
C LYS A 116 -5.68 20.18 14.29
N ASN A 117 -4.52 20.44 13.66
CA ASN A 117 -3.29 20.90 14.32
C ASN A 117 -2.54 21.95 13.48
#